data_AF-A0A7J0DXJ4-F1
#
_entry.id   AF-A0A7J0DXJ4-F1
#
_cell.length_a   1.000
_cell.length_b   1.000
_cell.length_c   1.000
_cell.angle_alpha   90.00
_cell.angle_beta   90.00
_cell.angle_gamma   90.00
#
_symmetry.space_group_name_H-M   'P 1'
#
loop_
_entity.id
_entity.type
_entity.pdbx_description
1 polymer ?
#
loop_
_entity_poly.entity_id
_entity_poly.type
_entity_poly.pdbx_seq_one_letter_code
_entity_poly.pdbx_strand_id
1 'polypeptide(L)'
;MDKANVAKSYKLGDISTSDVIVRLSVCIFPKTYFWTRGILLISVVGILQVSAKLRCEEITQSCIEYLGAVPWEDKEEEEILKAVSKLGPIAMPILARIQPVDLVAAKNVFLSAIRFATSTGDPCPPFGDGLKTSAQEQVEYMLGEDEDTPLVTGDEEVKTEVRTGLSKICLSFEKDLSCLLLETDSDLVSEAAENRIMQSLSDLEWICSIIPKMDLMKDFVANWAEISGSILRVVEGKKLDSVMWSFKVKLIELTTKVLEAVGYGNVILSAPCRVQLVKLWLPYIRKMKPLLDSVGDEDSGFPYKMGEDLCENIEGAIVSLILALPSNDQADILADWMKAEQVRFPDLSEAFEVWCYRTKSAKRRLLEGSDRVGQGSATLSLDLSH
;
A
#
# COMPACT_ATOMS: atom_id res chain seq x y z
N MET A 1 -16.16 11.76 -56.72
CA MET A 1 -15.59 10.83 -57.73
C MET A 1 -16.40 10.96 -59.00
N ASP A 2 -15.76 11.25 -60.13
CA ASP A 2 -16.40 11.06 -61.44
C ASP A 2 -16.28 9.59 -61.86
N LYS A 3 -17.11 9.19 -62.84
CA LYS A 3 -17.32 7.82 -63.38
C LYS A 3 -16.06 7.07 -63.88
N ALA A 4 -14.86 7.57 -63.62
CA ALA A 4 -13.58 7.01 -64.07
C ALA A 4 -12.59 6.64 -62.93
N ASN A 5 -12.96 6.71 -61.64
CA ASN A 5 -12.10 6.28 -60.51
C ASN A 5 -10.69 6.92 -60.46
N VAL A 6 -10.49 8.09 -61.07
CA VAL A 6 -9.24 8.85 -60.97
C VAL A 6 -9.33 9.83 -59.79
N ALA A 7 -8.37 9.78 -58.87
CA ALA A 7 -8.26 10.74 -57.76
C ALA A 7 -7.91 12.14 -58.29
N LYS A 8 -8.86 13.08 -58.25
CA LYS A 8 -8.60 14.51 -58.50
C LYS A 8 -8.10 15.16 -57.21
N SER A 9 -7.04 15.97 -57.29
CA SER A 9 -6.69 16.91 -56.21
C SER A 9 -7.69 18.06 -56.23
N TYR A 10 -8.49 18.20 -55.17
CA TYR A 10 -9.39 19.34 -55.03
C TYR A 10 -8.59 20.54 -54.54
N LYS A 11 -8.59 21.64 -55.31
CA LYS A 11 -8.00 22.92 -54.88
C LYS A 11 -9.10 23.81 -54.29
N LEU A 12 -8.70 24.69 -53.37
CA LEU A 12 -9.58 25.66 -52.73
C LEU A 12 -10.29 26.51 -53.80
N GLY A 13 -11.62 26.39 -53.92
CA GLY A 13 -12.45 27.14 -54.88
C GLY A 13 -13.43 26.33 -55.74
N ASP A 14 -13.36 24.99 -55.76
CA ASP A 14 -14.37 24.16 -56.42
C ASP A 14 -15.69 24.16 -55.63
N ILE A 15 -16.82 24.48 -56.27
CA ILE A 15 -18.14 24.68 -55.62
C ILE A 15 -18.53 23.51 -54.70
N SER A 16 -18.26 22.25 -55.09
CA SER A 16 -18.54 21.09 -54.23
C SER A 16 -17.60 20.97 -53.03
N THR A 17 -16.35 21.40 -53.18
CA THR A 17 -15.33 21.40 -52.13
C THR A 17 -15.58 22.56 -51.17
N SER A 18 -15.97 23.73 -51.68
CA SER A 18 -16.35 24.90 -50.90
C SER A 18 -17.59 24.64 -50.04
N ASP A 19 -18.61 23.95 -50.52
CA ASP A 19 -19.82 23.65 -49.73
C ASP A 19 -19.52 22.61 -48.62
N VAL A 20 -18.66 21.63 -48.90
CA VAL A 20 -18.14 20.68 -47.88
C VAL A 20 -17.24 21.40 -46.88
N ILE A 21 -16.31 22.25 -47.32
CA ILE A 21 -15.42 23.04 -46.46
C ILE A 21 -16.23 24.01 -45.59
N VAL A 22 -17.24 24.69 -46.13
CA VAL A 22 -18.09 25.62 -45.37
C VAL A 22 -18.91 24.86 -44.34
N ARG A 23 -19.52 23.71 -44.69
CA ARG A 23 -20.24 22.87 -43.72
C ARG A 23 -19.33 22.30 -42.64
N LEU A 24 -18.10 21.91 -43.00
CA LEU A 24 -17.11 21.40 -42.06
C LEU A 24 -16.55 22.51 -41.15
N SER A 25 -16.28 23.70 -41.70
CA SER A 25 -15.81 24.87 -40.95
C SER A 25 -16.86 25.37 -39.96
N VAL A 26 -18.14 25.32 -40.33
CA VAL A 26 -19.27 25.63 -39.45
C VAL A 26 -19.41 24.58 -38.32
N CYS A 27 -19.08 23.32 -38.59
CA CYS A 27 -19.08 22.26 -37.55
C CYS A 27 -17.86 22.33 -36.62
N ILE A 28 -16.70 22.79 -37.12
CA ILE A 28 -15.44 22.85 -36.34
C ILE A 28 -15.33 24.16 -35.53
N PHE A 29 -15.93 25.26 -35.99
CA PHE A 29 -15.88 26.56 -35.30
C PHE A 29 -17.25 27.11 -34.83
N PRO A 30 -18.00 26.44 -33.94
CA PRO A 30 -19.01 27.15 -33.16
C PRO A 30 -18.29 27.96 -32.07
N LYS A 31 -18.23 29.29 -32.23
CA LYS A 31 -17.71 30.23 -31.22
C LYS A 31 -18.57 30.33 -29.95
N THR A 32 -19.55 29.45 -29.76
CA THR A 32 -20.48 29.52 -28.63
C THR A 32 -20.90 28.14 -28.19
N TYR A 33 -20.67 27.92 -26.91
CA TYR A 33 -21.02 26.83 -26.01
C TYR A 33 -22.35 26.12 -26.29
N PHE A 34 -22.44 24.87 -25.81
CA PHE A 34 -23.60 23.98 -25.70
C PHE A 34 -23.91 23.04 -26.88
N TRP A 35 -23.14 21.94 -26.99
CA TRP A 35 -23.62 20.58 -27.29
C TRP A 35 -22.70 19.57 -26.58
N THR A 36 -23.24 18.44 -26.14
CA THR A 36 -22.57 17.40 -25.33
C THR A 36 -21.20 17.02 -25.90
N ARG A 37 -20.15 17.24 -25.11
CA ARG A 37 -18.71 17.16 -25.44
C ARG A 37 -18.32 15.94 -26.32
N GLY A 38 -18.86 14.75 -26.04
CA GLY A 38 -18.53 13.53 -26.79
C GLY A 38 -19.12 13.46 -28.22
N ILE A 39 -20.23 14.16 -28.51
CA ILE A 39 -20.83 14.18 -29.86
C ILE A 39 -19.94 14.96 -30.85
N LEU A 40 -19.24 15.99 -30.36
CA LEU A 40 -18.34 16.79 -31.17
C LEU A 40 -17.07 16.00 -31.53
N LEU A 41 -16.55 15.21 -30.60
CA LEU A 41 -15.28 14.53 -30.76
C LEU A 41 -15.36 13.36 -31.77
N ILE A 42 -16.42 12.54 -31.69
CA ILE A 42 -16.73 11.49 -32.68
C ILE A 42 -16.93 12.12 -34.08
N SER A 43 -17.61 13.26 -34.13
CA SER A 43 -17.81 13.99 -35.39
C SER A 43 -16.48 14.46 -35.98
N VAL A 44 -15.57 15.02 -35.17
CA VAL A 44 -14.24 15.44 -35.62
C VAL A 44 -13.40 14.27 -36.09
N VAL A 45 -13.44 13.12 -35.42
CA VAL A 45 -12.76 11.89 -35.87
C VAL A 45 -13.30 11.44 -37.23
N GLY A 46 -14.62 11.47 -37.44
CA GLY A 46 -15.23 11.17 -38.73
C GLY A 46 -14.78 12.15 -39.83
N ILE A 47 -14.75 13.45 -39.53
CA ILE A 47 -14.28 14.50 -40.45
C ILE A 47 -12.81 14.32 -40.80
N LEU A 48 -11.98 13.96 -39.81
CA LEU A 48 -10.56 13.68 -40.01
C LEU A 48 -10.38 12.54 -41.01
N GLN A 49 -11.10 11.43 -40.84
CA GLN A 49 -11.01 10.27 -41.73
C GLN A 49 -11.46 10.61 -43.17
N VAL A 50 -12.52 11.41 -43.32
CA VAL A 50 -13.03 11.82 -44.64
C VAL A 50 -12.08 12.81 -45.30
N SER A 51 -11.64 13.85 -44.58
CA SER A 51 -10.72 14.88 -45.10
C SER A 51 -9.38 14.28 -45.53
N ALA A 52 -8.84 13.34 -44.75
CA ALA A 52 -7.61 12.62 -45.10
C ALA A 52 -7.77 11.78 -46.38
N LYS A 53 -8.90 11.07 -46.54
CA LYS A 53 -9.20 10.31 -47.78
C LYS A 53 -9.36 11.22 -48.99
N LEU A 54 -9.95 12.40 -48.81
CA LEU A 54 -10.14 13.41 -49.85
C LEU A 54 -8.89 14.26 -50.12
N ARG A 55 -7.80 14.06 -49.36
CA ARG A 55 -6.55 14.84 -49.42
C ARG A 55 -6.77 16.34 -49.20
N CYS A 56 -7.67 16.69 -48.28
CA CYS A 56 -7.91 18.07 -47.88
C CYS A 56 -7.02 18.43 -46.69
N GLU A 57 -5.79 18.89 -46.99
CA GLU A 57 -4.73 19.12 -45.99
C GLU A 57 -5.14 20.12 -44.90
N GLU A 58 -5.80 21.23 -45.27
CA GLU A 58 -6.23 22.27 -44.33
C GLU A 58 -7.21 21.75 -43.27
N ILE A 59 -8.24 21.01 -43.70
CA ILE A 59 -9.23 20.42 -42.77
C ILE A 59 -8.58 19.33 -41.92
N THR A 60 -7.76 18.47 -42.53
CA THR A 60 -7.04 17.41 -41.80
C THR A 60 -6.16 18.02 -40.70
N GLN A 61 -5.42 19.09 -41.01
CA GLN A 61 -4.60 19.81 -40.04
C GLN A 61 -5.44 20.43 -38.92
N SER A 62 -6.55 21.12 -39.24
CA SER A 62 -7.44 21.68 -38.21
C SER A 62 -8.05 20.63 -37.29
N CYS A 63 -8.43 19.46 -37.84
CA CYS A 63 -8.92 18.35 -37.02
C CYS A 63 -7.83 17.81 -36.09
N ILE A 64 -6.58 17.72 -36.57
CA ILE A 64 -5.45 17.24 -35.76
C ILE A 64 -5.13 18.22 -34.63
N GLU A 65 -5.11 19.52 -34.92
CA GLU A 65 -4.91 20.57 -33.92
C GLU A 65 -6.02 20.56 -32.87
N TYR A 66 -7.28 20.42 -33.29
CA TYR A 66 -8.40 20.32 -32.36
C TYR A 66 -8.27 19.09 -31.47
N LEU A 67 -8.07 17.89 -32.05
CA LEU A 67 -7.93 16.66 -31.28
C LEU A 67 -6.73 16.73 -30.33
N GLY A 68 -5.61 17.32 -30.78
CA GLY A 68 -4.44 17.56 -29.96
C GLY A 68 -4.68 18.49 -28.76
N ALA A 69 -5.65 19.41 -28.85
CA ALA A 69 -5.93 20.43 -27.82
C ALA A 69 -7.03 20.05 -26.81
N VAL A 70 -7.80 18.98 -27.05
CA VAL A 70 -8.92 18.58 -26.16
C VAL A 70 -8.59 17.30 -25.37
N PRO A 71 -9.06 17.14 -24.11
CA PRO A 71 -8.92 15.89 -23.37
C PRO A 71 -9.85 14.81 -23.95
N TRP A 72 -9.49 13.55 -23.75
CA TRP A 72 -10.20 12.38 -24.28
C TRP A 72 -10.61 11.46 -23.13
N GLU A 73 -11.72 10.76 -23.28
CA GLU A 73 -12.07 9.60 -22.46
C GLU A 73 -11.46 8.32 -23.06
N ASP A 74 -11.31 7.25 -22.27
CA ASP A 74 -10.68 5.99 -22.71
C ASP A 74 -11.30 5.42 -24.00
N LYS A 75 -12.64 5.48 -24.12
CA LYS A 75 -13.37 5.02 -25.31
C LYS A 75 -13.11 5.90 -26.54
N GLU A 76 -12.89 7.20 -26.31
CA GLU A 76 -12.59 8.15 -27.37
C GLU A 76 -11.14 7.98 -27.85
N GLU A 77 -10.23 7.71 -26.93
CA GLU A 77 -8.81 7.49 -27.20
C GLU A 77 -8.60 6.33 -28.20
N GLU A 78 -9.24 5.18 -27.98
CA GLU A 78 -9.12 4.02 -28.88
C GLU A 78 -9.57 4.36 -30.32
N GLU A 79 -10.68 5.08 -30.46
CA GLU A 79 -11.20 5.48 -31.77
C GLU A 79 -10.35 6.56 -32.44
N ILE A 80 -9.79 7.51 -31.67
CA ILE A 80 -8.82 8.49 -32.16
C ILE A 80 -7.56 7.77 -32.67
N LEU A 81 -6.99 6.87 -31.87
CA LEU A 81 -5.80 6.09 -32.21
C LEU A 81 -5.98 5.31 -33.52
N LYS A 82 -7.12 4.63 -33.66
CA LYS A 82 -7.51 3.91 -34.86
C LYS A 82 -7.61 4.83 -36.08
N ALA A 83 -8.15 6.03 -35.91
CA ALA A 83 -8.28 7.01 -36.99
C ALA A 83 -6.92 7.59 -37.42
N VAL A 84 -6.05 7.92 -36.47
CA VAL A 84 -4.78 8.62 -36.74
C VAL A 84 -3.66 7.69 -37.18
N SER A 85 -3.72 6.39 -36.86
CA SER A 85 -2.73 5.37 -37.26
C SER A 85 -2.41 5.33 -38.76
N LYS A 86 -3.35 5.78 -39.61
CA LYS A 86 -3.24 5.76 -41.08
C LYS A 86 -2.72 7.08 -41.68
N LEU A 87 -2.50 8.11 -40.85
CA LEU A 87 -2.16 9.46 -41.30
C LEU A 87 -0.65 9.74 -41.33
N GLY A 88 0.17 8.79 -40.85
CA GLY A 88 1.63 8.92 -40.85
C GLY A 88 2.11 10.10 -39.99
N PRO A 89 3.15 10.84 -40.41
CA PRO A 89 3.78 11.89 -39.59
C PRO A 89 2.87 13.06 -39.21
N ILE A 90 1.81 13.33 -39.96
CA ILE A 90 0.90 14.46 -39.70
C ILE A 90 0.16 14.24 -38.36
N ALA A 91 -0.06 12.97 -37.97
CA ALA A 91 -0.68 12.62 -36.69
C ALA A 91 0.26 12.69 -35.47
N MET A 92 1.54 13.02 -35.65
CA MET A 92 2.52 13.02 -34.57
C MET A 92 2.10 13.85 -33.34
N PRO A 93 1.47 15.04 -33.45
CA PRO A 93 1.01 15.80 -32.29
C PRO A 93 -0.01 15.06 -31.41
N ILE A 94 -0.84 14.21 -32.00
CA ILE A 94 -1.82 13.38 -31.28
C ILE A 94 -1.10 12.18 -30.67
N LEU A 95 -0.30 11.47 -31.48
CA LEU A 95 0.41 10.28 -31.04
C LEU A 95 1.38 10.57 -29.87
N ALA A 96 2.03 11.73 -29.89
CA ALA A 96 2.95 12.16 -28.82
C ALA A 96 2.29 12.27 -27.44
N ARG A 97 0.95 12.39 -27.35
CA ARG A 97 0.23 12.43 -26.06
C ARG A 97 0.14 11.08 -25.35
N ILE A 98 0.22 9.99 -26.11
CA ILE A 98 0.04 8.60 -25.63
C ILE A 98 1.35 7.81 -25.81
N GLN A 99 2.42 8.46 -26.28
CA GLN A 99 3.72 7.79 -26.31
C GLN A 99 4.15 7.45 -24.88
N PRO A 100 4.79 6.29 -24.67
CA PRO A 100 5.39 5.96 -23.39
C PRO A 100 6.28 7.11 -22.94
N VAL A 101 6.03 7.60 -21.72
CA VAL A 101 6.83 8.67 -21.13
C VAL A 101 8.25 8.15 -20.94
N ASP A 102 9.24 9.03 -21.10
CA ASP A 102 10.61 8.73 -20.76
C ASP A 102 10.71 8.22 -19.30
N LEU A 103 11.45 7.12 -19.09
CA LEU A 103 11.51 6.44 -17.80
C LEU A 103 12.03 7.35 -16.69
N VAL A 104 12.96 8.28 -16.99
CA VAL A 104 13.48 9.23 -16.00
C VAL A 104 12.41 10.25 -15.63
N ALA A 105 11.65 10.75 -16.61
CA ALA A 105 10.53 11.64 -16.36
C ALA A 105 9.43 10.95 -15.52
N ALA A 106 9.05 9.71 -15.87
CA ALA A 106 8.07 8.93 -15.10
C ALA A 106 8.55 8.68 -13.65
N LYS A 107 9.82 8.32 -13.47
CA LYS A 107 10.43 8.15 -12.14
C LYS A 107 10.37 9.45 -11.32
N ASN A 108 10.72 10.60 -11.92
CA ASN A 108 10.70 11.88 -11.21
C ASN A 108 9.29 12.29 -10.76
N VAL A 109 8.27 11.99 -11.57
CA VAL A 109 6.86 12.18 -11.18
C VAL A 109 6.51 11.25 -10.02
N PHE A 110 6.90 9.98 -10.08
CA PHE A 110 6.67 9.02 -9.01
C PHE A 110 7.35 9.42 -7.68
N LEU A 111 8.61 9.86 -7.73
CA LEU A 111 9.33 10.40 -6.57
C LEU A 111 8.61 11.61 -5.97
N SER A 112 8.09 12.50 -6.82
CA SER A 112 7.31 13.65 -6.36
C SER A 112 6.01 13.22 -5.70
N ALA A 113 5.32 12.22 -6.26
CA ALA A 113 4.10 11.66 -5.67
C ALA A 113 4.37 11.03 -4.29
N ILE A 114 5.46 10.25 -4.14
CA ILE A 114 5.90 9.73 -2.83
C ILE A 114 6.14 10.87 -1.85
N ARG A 115 6.79 11.95 -2.30
CA ARG A 115 7.08 13.12 -1.45
C ARG A 115 5.82 13.81 -0.93
N PHE A 116 4.81 13.95 -1.78
CA PHE A 116 3.51 14.49 -1.37
C PHE A 116 2.77 13.53 -0.45
N ALA A 117 2.70 12.24 -0.80
CA ALA A 117 2.01 11.20 -0.05
C ALA A 117 2.57 11.01 1.37
N THR A 118 3.88 11.19 1.53
CA THR A 118 4.59 11.08 2.82
C THR A 118 4.79 12.44 3.51
N SER A 119 4.28 13.51 2.89
CA SER A 119 4.46 14.91 3.31
C SER A 119 5.93 15.33 3.48
N THR A 120 6.89 14.64 2.85
CA THR A 120 8.33 14.98 2.87
C THR A 120 8.67 16.16 1.96
N GLY A 121 7.85 16.42 0.94
CA GLY A 121 7.98 17.59 0.07
C GLY A 121 7.59 18.91 0.73
N ASP A 122 7.84 20.01 0.02
CA ASP A 122 7.43 21.35 0.46
C ASP A 122 5.89 21.44 0.54
N PRO A 123 5.34 22.18 1.52
CA PRO A 123 3.92 22.47 1.57
C PRO A 123 3.47 23.09 0.23
N CYS A 124 2.35 22.64 -0.32
CA CYS A 124 1.79 23.18 -1.55
C CYS A 124 0.44 23.90 -1.29
N PRO A 125 0.46 25.15 -0.78
CA PRO A 125 -0.74 26.00 -0.72
C PRO A 125 -1.32 26.24 -2.13
N PRO A 126 -2.65 26.29 -2.30
CA PRO A 126 -3.72 26.28 -1.30
C PRO A 126 -4.30 24.89 -0.98
N PHE A 127 -3.76 23.81 -1.56
CA PHE A 127 -4.48 22.53 -1.65
C PHE A 127 -4.44 21.68 -0.38
N GLY A 128 -3.64 22.05 0.62
CA GLY A 128 -3.59 21.40 1.93
C GLY A 128 -3.40 19.88 1.85
N ASP A 129 -4.13 19.14 2.69
CA ASP A 129 -4.01 17.68 2.81
C ASP A 129 -4.68 16.91 1.64
N GLY A 130 -5.52 17.56 0.82
CA GLY A 130 -6.20 16.89 -0.30
C GLY A 130 -5.24 16.36 -1.36
N LEU A 131 -4.10 17.03 -1.56
CA LEU A 131 -3.04 16.53 -2.46
C LEU A 131 -2.37 15.27 -1.93
N LYS A 132 -2.29 15.10 -0.60
CA LYS A 132 -1.64 13.94 0.01
C LYS A 132 -2.44 12.68 -0.30
N THR A 133 -3.75 12.69 -0.04
CA THR A 133 -4.63 11.54 -0.31
C THR A 133 -4.64 11.19 -1.78
N SER A 134 -4.74 12.18 -2.67
CA SER A 134 -4.65 11.92 -4.11
C SER A 134 -3.29 11.34 -4.50
N ALA A 135 -2.18 11.85 -3.96
CA ALA A 135 -0.86 11.28 -4.21
C ALA A 135 -0.72 9.84 -3.68
N GLN A 136 -1.30 9.54 -2.50
CA GLN A 136 -1.34 8.19 -1.94
C GLN A 136 -2.05 7.21 -2.89
N GLU A 137 -3.23 7.58 -3.40
CA GLU A 137 -3.99 6.78 -4.36
C GLU A 137 -3.23 6.58 -5.69
N GLN A 138 -2.59 7.63 -6.21
CA GLN A 138 -1.83 7.53 -7.46
C GLN A 138 -0.56 6.68 -7.30
N VAL A 139 0.12 6.74 -6.16
CA VAL A 139 1.26 5.87 -5.86
C VAL A 139 0.80 4.40 -5.79
N GLU A 140 -0.32 4.11 -5.15
CA GLU A 140 -0.88 2.75 -5.11
C GLU A 140 -1.24 2.24 -6.50
N TYR A 141 -1.87 3.08 -7.31
CA TYR A 141 -2.23 2.78 -8.70
C TYR A 141 -0.99 2.49 -9.56
N MET A 142 0.04 3.34 -9.50
CA MET A 142 1.30 3.15 -10.23
C MET A 142 2.09 1.91 -9.79
N LEU A 143 1.82 1.40 -8.59
CA LEU A 143 2.38 0.15 -8.07
C LEU A 143 1.43 -1.05 -8.29
N GLY A 144 0.40 -0.91 -9.12
CA GLY A 144 -0.45 -2.02 -9.57
C GLY A 144 0.32 -3.06 -10.38
N GLU A 145 -0.31 -4.21 -10.64
CA GLU A 145 0.30 -5.30 -11.41
C GLU A 145 0.30 -4.97 -12.92
N ASP A 146 1.33 -4.26 -13.38
CA ASP A 146 1.63 -4.01 -14.80
C ASP A 146 3.01 -4.57 -15.17
N GLU A 147 3.25 -4.85 -16.47
CA GLU A 147 4.52 -5.45 -16.94
C GLU A 147 5.77 -4.59 -16.63
N ASP A 148 5.61 -3.27 -16.51
CA ASP A 148 6.71 -2.31 -16.26
C ASP A 148 6.90 -1.97 -14.76
N THR A 149 6.01 -2.43 -13.87
CA THR A 149 6.10 -2.25 -12.40
C THR A 149 7.44 -2.71 -11.78
N PRO A 150 8.14 -3.75 -12.30
CA PRO A 150 9.44 -4.16 -11.77
C PRO A 150 10.56 -3.11 -11.89
N LEU A 151 10.48 -2.18 -12.85
CA LEU A 151 11.54 -1.20 -13.09
C LEU A 151 11.55 -0.09 -12.03
N VAL A 152 10.38 0.35 -11.57
CA VAL A 152 10.24 1.42 -10.57
C VAL A 152 10.47 0.90 -9.15
N THR A 153 9.96 -0.30 -8.86
CA THR A 153 10.09 -0.92 -7.53
C THR A 153 11.50 -1.39 -7.20
N GLY A 154 12.32 -1.64 -8.23
CA GLY A 154 13.73 -2.02 -8.09
C GLY A 154 14.71 -0.85 -7.94
N ASP A 155 14.32 0.38 -8.27
CA ASP A 155 15.20 1.55 -8.27
C ASP A 155 15.58 1.98 -6.83
N GLU A 156 16.87 2.13 -6.55
CA GLU A 156 17.36 2.46 -5.20
C GLU A 156 17.09 3.91 -4.78
N GLU A 157 16.96 4.85 -5.72
CA GLU A 157 16.56 6.22 -5.41
C GLU A 157 15.11 6.23 -4.93
N VAL A 158 14.23 5.50 -5.63
CA VAL A 158 12.83 5.30 -5.24
C VAL A 158 12.74 4.65 -3.85
N LYS A 159 13.45 3.54 -3.62
CA LYS A 159 13.46 2.88 -2.31
C LYS A 159 13.97 3.81 -1.20
N THR A 160 15.00 4.61 -1.48
CA THR A 160 15.54 5.57 -0.50
C THR A 160 14.55 6.66 -0.15
N GLU A 161 13.79 7.16 -1.15
CA GLU A 161 12.72 8.12 -0.93
C GLU A 161 11.59 7.51 -0.09
N VAL A 162 11.17 6.27 -0.37
CA VAL A 162 10.16 5.56 0.43
C VAL A 162 10.63 5.32 1.85
N ARG A 163 11.89 4.92 2.08
CA ARG A 163 12.48 4.81 3.43
C ARG A 163 12.45 6.15 4.17
N THR A 164 12.77 7.24 3.49
CA THR A 164 12.73 8.59 4.07
C THR A 164 11.30 8.98 4.47
N GLY A 165 10.33 8.70 3.59
CA GLY A 165 8.92 8.88 3.86
C GLY A 165 8.42 8.05 5.05
N LEU A 166 8.82 6.79 5.13
CA LEU A 166 8.51 5.88 6.23
C LEU A 166 9.03 6.43 7.57
N SER A 167 10.31 6.79 7.65
CA SER A 167 10.88 7.39 8.85
C SER A 167 10.14 8.66 9.26
N LYS A 168 9.76 9.52 8.30
CA LYS A 168 8.99 10.74 8.59
C LYS A 168 7.62 10.43 9.17
N ILE A 169 6.89 9.47 8.59
CA ILE A 169 5.56 9.07 9.07
C ILE A 169 5.67 8.47 10.48
N CYS A 170 6.64 7.57 10.73
CA CYS A 170 6.88 7.01 12.06
C CYS A 170 7.19 8.11 13.11
N LEU A 171 8.08 9.04 12.78
CA LEU A 171 8.42 10.16 13.67
C LEU A 171 7.21 11.08 13.93
N SER A 172 6.36 11.31 12.93
CA SER A 172 5.13 12.09 13.10
C SER A 172 4.17 11.37 14.04
N PHE A 173 3.98 10.07 13.85
CA PHE A 173 3.14 9.25 14.71
C PHE A 173 3.63 9.25 16.16
N GLU A 174 4.93 9.06 16.40
CA GLU A 174 5.51 9.14 17.74
C GLU A 174 5.32 10.51 18.41
N LYS A 175 5.46 11.59 17.62
CA LYS A 175 5.24 12.96 18.10
C LYS A 175 3.78 13.15 18.50
N ASP A 176 2.83 12.75 17.64
CA ASP A 176 1.40 12.87 17.91
C ASP A 176 1.00 12.01 19.13
N LEU A 177 1.57 10.82 19.25
CA LEU A 177 1.40 9.93 20.41
C LEU A 177 1.91 10.59 21.70
N SER A 178 3.06 11.27 21.63
CA SER A 178 3.62 12.03 22.76
C SER A 178 2.75 13.24 23.12
N CYS A 179 2.13 13.90 22.14
CA CYS A 179 1.18 14.99 22.40
C CYS A 179 -0.06 14.52 23.17
N LEU A 180 -0.57 13.30 22.91
CA LEU A 180 -1.70 12.73 23.67
C LEU A 180 -1.41 12.63 25.18
N LEU A 181 -0.14 12.39 25.55
CA LEU A 181 0.31 12.32 26.93
C LEU A 181 0.48 13.70 27.60
N LEU A 182 0.92 14.71 26.86
CA LEU A 182 1.33 16.01 27.40
C LEU A 182 0.17 16.99 27.61
N GLU A 183 -1.01 16.73 27.05
CA GLU A 183 -2.22 17.50 27.33
C GLU A 183 -2.66 17.24 28.79
N THR A 184 -2.08 18.02 29.70
CA THR A 184 -2.09 17.81 31.17
C THR A 184 -3.24 18.56 31.88
N ASP A 185 -3.99 19.42 31.17
CA ASP A 185 -4.96 20.33 31.79
C ASP A 185 -6.44 19.93 31.62
N SER A 186 -6.76 18.89 30.83
CA SER A 186 -8.12 18.33 30.77
C SER A 186 -8.14 16.80 30.74
N ASP A 187 -9.08 16.20 31.46
CA ASP A 187 -9.32 14.75 31.48
C ASP A 187 -9.72 14.18 30.10
N LEU A 188 -10.10 15.05 29.16
CA LEU A 188 -10.48 14.71 27.79
C LEU A 188 -9.31 14.91 26.82
N VAL A 189 -9.20 14.02 25.83
CA VAL A 189 -8.29 14.17 24.69
C VAL A 189 -8.86 15.25 23.77
N SER A 190 -8.01 16.17 23.26
CA SER A 190 -8.45 17.14 22.27
C SER A 190 -8.89 16.45 20.97
N GLU A 191 -10.06 16.80 20.43
CA GLU A 191 -10.54 16.33 19.12
C GLU A 191 -9.47 16.55 18.02
N ALA A 192 -8.74 17.67 18.11
CA ALA A 192 -7.64 17.96 17.18
C ALA A 192 -6.47 16.97 17.34
N ALA A 193 -6.17 16.51 18.55
CA ALA A 193 -5.12 15.53 18.81
C ALA A 193 -5.55 14.12 18.38
N GLU A 194 -6.81 13.76 18.62
CA GLU A 194 -7.42 12.53 18.12
C GLU A 194 -7.39 12.45 16.60
N ASN A 195 -7.79 13.53 15.90
CA ASN A 195 -7.75 13.58 14.44
C ASN A 195 -6.31 13.44 13.89
N ARG A 196 -5.31 14.07 14.53
CA ARG A 196 -3.90 13.95 14.13
C ARG A 196 -3.36 12.53 14.29
N ILE A 197 -3.63 11.88 15.43
CA ILE A 197 -3.14 10.50 15.64
C ILE A 197 -3.85 9.50 14.72
N MET A 198 -5.15 9.70 14.44
CA MET A 198 -5.88 8.87 13.49
C MET A 198 -5.37 9.05 12.06
N GLN A 199 -5.01 10.29 11.67
CA GLN A 199 -4.40 10.55 10.38
C GLN A 199 -3.03 9.90 10.26
N SER A 200 -2.17 10.02 11.27
CA SER A 200 -0.84 9.39 11.24
C SER A 200 -0.90 7.86 11.24
N LEU A 201 -1.88 7.24 11.92
CA LEU A 201 -2.16 5.81 11.76
C LEU A 201 -2.58 5.45 10.34
N SER A 202 -3.43 6.27 9.71
CA SER A 202 -3.87 6.04 8.33
C SER A 202 -2.71 6.17 7.34
N ASP A 203 -1.78 7.07 7.59
CA ASP A 203 -0.55 7.20 6.80
C ASP A 203 0.38 5.99 6.96
N LEU A 204 0.49 5.46 8.20
CA LEU A 204 1.23 4.22 8.47
C LEU A 204 0.59 3.02 7.77
N GLU A 205 -0.75 2.94 7.80
CA GLU A 205 -1.51 1.89 7.12
C GLU A 205 -1.31 1.92 5.61
N TRP A 206 -1.37 3.11 5.02
CA TRP A 206 -1.09 3.34 3.60
C TRP A 206 0.35 2.94 3.25
N ILE A 207 1.37 3.42 3.97
CA ILE A 207 2.75 3.09 3.59
C ILE A 207 3.03 1.58 3.74
N CYS A 208 2.36 0.91 4.70
CA CYS A 208 2.40 -0.55 4.84
C CYS A 208 1.80 -1.30 3.64
N SER A 209 0.92 -0.68 2.85
CA SER A 209 0.35 -1.28 1.63
C SER A 209 1.37 -1.31 0.47
N ILE A 210 2.30 -0.35 0.43
CA ILE A 210 3.25 -0.18 -0.67
C ILE A 210 4.65 -0.75 -0.39
N ILE A 211 5.14 -0.71 0.86
CA ILE A 211 6.49 -1.16 1.20
C ILE A 211 6.78 -2.64 0.90
N PRO A 212 5.81 -3.59 0.97
CA PRO A 212 6.09 -4.98 0.59
C PRO A 212 6.46 -5.11 -0.89
N LYS A 213 5.89 -4.25 -1.76
CA LYS A 213 6.15 -4.22 -3.21
C LYS A 213 7.60 -3.80 -3.54
N MET A 214 8.33 -3.26 -2.57
CA MET A 214 9.71 -2.77 -2.71
C MET A 214 10.72 -3.50 -1.82
N ASP A 215 10.33 -4.58 -1.14
CA ASP A 215 11.16 -5.31 -0.16
C ASP A 215 11.65 -4.42 1.01
N LEU A 216 10.77 -3.51 1.47
CA LEU A 216 11.05 -2.56 2.56
C LEU A 216 10.30 -2.88 3.86
N MET A 217 9.66 -4.05 3.95
CA MET A 217 8.90 -4.44 5.15
C MET A 217 9.80 -4.54 6.39
N LYS A 218 11.07 -4.92 6.22
CA LYS A 218 12.07 -4.96 7.30
C LYS A 218 12.28 -3.60 7.96
N ASP A 219 12.23 -2.51 7.18
CA ASP A 219 12.42 -1.16 7.68
C ASP A 219 11.24 -0.75 8.56
N PHE A 220 10.01 -1.08 8.16
CA PHE A 220 8.82 -0.81 9.00
C PHE A 220 8.81 -1.66 10.27
N VAL A 221 9.10 -2.96 10.17
CA VAL A 221 9.17 -3.85 11.34
C VAL A 221 10.20 -3.36 12.35
N ALA A 222 11.36 -2.88 11.90
CA ALA A 222 12.39 -2.32 12.78
C ALA A 222 11.90 -1.08 13.52
N ASN A 223 11.33 -0.10 12.80
CA ASN A 223 10.75 1.11 13.40
C ASN A 223 9.62 0.75 14.38
N TRP A 224 8.69 -0.13 13.98
CA TRP A 224 7.56 -0.53 14.82
C TRP A 224 8.02 -1.20 16.12
N ALA A 225 9.00 -2.10 16.03
CA ALA A 225 9.56 -2.78 17.20
C ALA A 225 10.22 -1.80 18.19
N GLU A 226 10.90 -0.77 17.68
CA GLU A 226 11.52 0.28 18.49
C GLU A 226 10.47 1.11 19.26
N ILE A 227 9.39 1.51 18.59
CA ILE A 227 8.38 2.40 19.18
C ILE A 227 7.30 1.66 19.98
N SER A 228 7.18 0.33 19.82
CA SER A 228 6.13 -0.51 20.44
C SER A 228 5.98 -0.28 21.95
N GLY A 229 7.10 -0.19 22.68
CA GLY A 229 7.05 0.05 24.13
C GLY A 229 6.50 1.44 24.49
N SER A 230 6.78 2.45 23.67
CA SER A 230 6.23 3.80 23.85
C SER A 230 4.73 3.82 23.57
N ILE A 231 4.30 3.16 22.49
CA ILE A 231 2.89 2.98 22.13
C ILE A 231 2.10 2.40 23.29
N LEU A 232 2.49 1.22 23.79
CA LEU A 232 1.74 0.53 24.83
C LEU A 232 1.65 1.37 26.11
N ARG A 233 2.74 2.04 26.50
CA ARG A 233 2.73 2.97 27.65
C ARG A 233 1.69 4.09 27.52
N VAL A 234 1.44 4.58 26.30
CA VAL A 234 0.44 5.64 26.05
C VAL A 234 -0.96 5.04 26.04
N VAL A 235 -1.17 3.98 25.27
CA VAL A 235 -2.49 3.38 25.02
C VAL A 235 -3.06 2.71 26.27
N GLU A 236 -2.20 2.14 27.12
CA GLU A 236 -2.59 1.57 28.41
C GLU A 236 -2.65 2.61 29.54
N GLY A 237 -2.35 3.88 29.23
CA GLY A 237 -2.51 4.98 30.17
C GLY A 237 -3.97 5.17 30.58
N LYS A 238 -4.20 5.55 31.84
CA LYS A 238 -5.56 5.76 32.40
C LYS A 238 -6.44 6.68 31.56
N LYS A 239 -5.84 7.66 30.89
CA LYS A 239 -6.53 8.63 30.02
C LYS A 239 -7.22 7.94 28.83
N LEU A 240 -6.63 6.86 28.31
CA LEU A 240 -7.11 6.16 27.11
C LEU A 240 -7.83 4.85 27.40
N ASP A 241 -7.91 4.40 28.66
CA ASP A 241 -8.41 3.04 28.99
C ASP A 241 -9.83 2.79 28.47
N SER A 242 -10.71 3.80 28.46
CA SER A 242 -12.12 3.69 28.05
C SER A 242 -12.53 4.56 26.85
N VAL A 243 -11.57 5.13 26.10
CA VAL A 243 -11.83 6.00 24.93
C VAL A 243 -10.99 5.57 23.72
N MET A 244 -11.20 6.24 22.58
CA MET A 244 -10.42 6.05 21.35
C MET A 244 -10.41 4.60 20.83
N TRP A 245 -11.56 3.95 20.80
CA TRP A 245 -11.67 2.54 20.37
C TRP A 245 -11.24 2.32 18.93
N SER A 246 -11.56 3.23 18.00
CA SER A 246 -11.11 3.19 16.61
C SER A 246 -9.58 3.17 16.48
N PHE A 247 -8.91 3.98 17.31
CA PHE A 247 -7.44 4.03 17.38
C PHE A 247 -6.86 2.70 17.85
N LYS A 248 -7.45 2.09 18.90
CA LYS A 248 -6.98 0.81 19.45
C LYS A 248 -7.14 -0.36 18.46
N VAL A 249 -8.25 -0.41 17.71
CA VAL A 249 -8.46 -1.43 16.67
C VAL A 249 -7.41 -1.28 15.56
N LYS A 250 -7.28 -0.08 14.99
CA LYS A 250 -6.29 0.20 13.93
C LYS A 250 -4.86 -0.08 14.38
N LEU A 251 -4.54 0.18 15.64
CA LEU A 251 -3.24 -0.14 16.21
C LEU A 251 -2.96 -1.65 16.21
N ILE A 252 -3.98 -2.46 16.54
CA ILE A 252 -3.90 -3.92 16.53
C ILE A 252 -3.78 -4.44 15.09
N GLU A 253 -4.51 -3.86 14.14
CA GLU A 253 -4.39 -4.20 12.71
C GLU A 253 -2.96 -3.97 12.19
N LEU A 254 -2.37 -2.81 12.46
CA LEU A 254 -0.97 -2.51 12.08
C LEU A 254 0.03 -3.44 12.77
N THR A 255 -0.18 -3.71 14.06
CA THR A 255 0.65 -4.65 14.82
C THR A 255 0.55 -6.06 14.23
N THR A 256 -0.62 -6.47 13.76
CA THR A 256 -0.84 -7.78 13.14
C THR A 256 0.01 -7.92 11.89
N LYS A 257 0.06 -6.89 11.01
CA LYS A 257 0.96 -6.89 9.84
C LYS A 257 2.43 -7.11 10.21
N VAL A 258 2.88 -6.55 11.35
CA VAL A 258 4.25 -6.77 11.87
C VAL A 258 4.43 -8.19 12.40
N LEU A 259 3.46 -8.71 13.16
CA LEU A 259 3.47 -10.07 13.67
C LEU A 259 3.49 -11.10 12.54
N GLU A 260 2.69 -10.91 11.49
CA GLU A 260 2.66 -11.78 10.31
C GLU A 260 3.99 -11.74 9.55
N ALA A 261 4.52 -10.54 9.30
CA ALA A 261 5.81 -10.38 8.61
C ALA A 261 6.94 -11.14 9.33
N VAL A 262 6.98 -11.07 10.67
CA VAL A 262 8.00 -11.76 11.46
C VAL A 262 7.68 -13.25 11.67
N GLY A 263 6.42 -13.56 11.97
CA GLY A 263 5.94 -14.90 12.32
C GLY A 263 6.02 -15.87 11.16
N TYR A 264 5.69 -15.42 9.95
CA TYR A 264 5.79 -16.23 8.73
C TYR A 264 7.16 -16.15 8.05
N GLY A 265 8.12 -15.41 8.63
CA GLY A 265 9.50 -15.38 8.17
C GLY A 265 9.78 -14.47 6.96
N ASN A 266 8.85 -13.58 6.60
CA ASN A 266 9.08 -12.55 5.58
C ASN A 266 10.13 -11.51 6.03
N VAL A 267 10.20 -11.26 7.34
CA VAL A 267 11.22 -10.41 7.98
C VAL A 267 11.92 -11.19 9.09
N ILE A 268 13.24 -11.30 8.98
CA ILE A 268 14.04 -12.03 9.96
C ILE A 268 14.56 -11.08 11.04
N LEU A 269 14.07 -11.26 12.27
CA LEU A 269 14.57 -10.58 13.46
C LEU A 269 15.41 -11.51 14.35
N SER A 270 16.32 -10.91 15.11
CA SER A 270 17.08 -11.64 16.14
C SER A 270 16.14 -12.29 17.17
N ALA A 271 16.55 -13.41 17.78
CA ALA A 271 15.72 -14.08 18.78
C ALA A 271 15.29 -13.15 19.94
N PRO A 272 16.16 -12.31 20.53
CA PRO A 272 15.74 -11.36 21.57
C PRO A 272 14.64 -10.39 21.12
N CYS A 273 14.76 -9.84 19.90
CA CYS A 273 13.75 -8.93 19.35
C CYS A 273 12.40 -9.64 19.16
N ARG A 274 12.41 -10.88 18.68
CA ARG A 274 11.18 -11.69 18.52
C ARG A 274 10.51 -11.99 19.87
N VAL A 275 11.30 -12.33 20.89
CA VAL A 275 10.79 -12.53 22.27
C VAL A 275 10.16 -11.25 22.79
N GLN A 276 10.84 -10.10 22.63
CA GLN A 276 10.35 -8.80 23.08
C GLN A 276 9.02 -8.43 22.38
N LEU A 277 8.93 -8.65 21.07
CA LEU A 277 7.72 -8.36 20.30
C LEU A 277 6.50 -9.12 20.85
N VAL A 278 6.64 -10.43 21.08
CA VAL A 278 5.55 -11.24 21.67
C VAL A 278 5.24 -10.82 23.10
N LYS A 279 6.26 -10.64 23.95
CA LYS A 279 6.07 -10.26 25.36
C LYS A 279 5.38 -8.90 25.53
N LEU A 280 5.54 -7.98 24.58
CA LEU A 280 4.86 -6.68 24.58
C LEU A 280 3.42 -6.80 24.06
N TRP A 281 3.23 -7.37 22.87
CA TRP A 281 1.94 -7.28 22.18
C TRP A 281 0.92 -8.35 22.59
N LEU A 282 1.37 -9.55 22.97
CA LEU A 282 0.46 -10.64 23.36
C LEU A 282 -0.43 -10.27 24.56
N PRO A 283 0.08 -9.70 25.67
CA PRO A 283 -0.77 -9.28 26.79
C PRO A 283 -1.76 -8.19 26.40
N TYR A 284 -1.33 -7.21 25.61
CA TYR A 284 -2.18 -6.11 25.17
C TYR A 284 -3.33 -6.60 24.29
N ILE A 285 -3.03 -7.39 23.26
CA ILE A 285 -4.04 -7.97 22.35
C ILE A 285 -5.06 -8.80 23.12
N ARG A 286 -4.59 -9.63 24.07
CA ARG A 286 -5.46 -10.42 24.96
C ARG A 286 -6.38 -9.54 25.80
N LYS A 287 -5.86 -8.47 26.41
CA LYS A 287 -6.68 -7.51 27.19
C LYS A 287 -7.73 -6.85 26.29
N MET A 288 -7.34 -6.49 25.07
CA MET A 288 -8.18 -5.69 24.17
C MET A 288 -9.31 -6.48 23.51
N LYS A 289 -9.13 -7.77 23.21
CA LYS A 289 -10.17 -8.59 22.56
C LYS A 289 -11.55 -8.52 23.24
N PRO A 290 -11.71 -8.87 24.53
CA PRO A 290 -13.03 -8.82 25.17
C PRO A 290 -13.56 -7.39 25.31
N LEU A 291 -12.68 -6.39 25.48
CA LEU A 291 -13.08 -4.99 25.56
C LEU A 291 -13.69 -4.53 24.23
N LEU A 292 -13.01 -4.79 23.12
CA LEU A 292 -13.45 -4.42 21.78
C LEU A 292 -14.70 -5.19 21.35
N ASP A 293 -14.82 -6.46 21.73
CA ASP A 293 -16.04 -7.24 21.52
C ASP A 293 -17.24 -6.70 22.31
N SER A 294 -17.00 -6.05 23.46
CA SER A 294 -18.06 -5.51 24.33
C SER A 294 -18.50 -4.10 23.95
N VAL A 295 -17.66 -3.35 23.23
CA VAL A 295 -17.95 -1.98 22.80
C VAL A 295 -18.75 -2.04 21.49
N GLY A 296 -20.08 -2.12 21.65
CA GLY A 296 -21.08 -2.04 20.58
C GLY A 296 -22.44 -1.70 21.17
N ASP A 297 -23.29 -1.05 20.38
CA ASP A 297 -24.69 -0.79 20.71
C ASP A 297 -25.57 -1.73 19.89
N GLU A 298 -26.63 -2.29 20.49
CA GLU A 298 -27.53 -3.25 19.82
C GLU A 298 -28.15 -2.66 18.54
N ASP A 299 -28.24 -1.33 18.46
CA ASP A 299 -28.77 -0.58 17.31
C ASP A 299 -27.72 -0.18 16.25
N SER A 300 -26.41 -0.20 16.56
CA SER A 300 -25.32 0.20 15.64
C SER A 300 -24.32 -0.92 15.28
N GLY A 301 -24.46 -2.09 15.89
CA GLY A 301 -23.53 -3.22 15.77
C GLY A 301 -22.32 -3.10 16.69
N PHE A 302 -21.29 -3.92 16.44
CA PHE A 302 -20.00 -3.85 17.13
C PHE A 302 -18.94 -3.23 16.20
N PRO A 303 -18.91 -1.90 16.02
CA PRO A 303 -18.07 -1.24 15.02
C PRO A 303 -16.57 -1.38 15.27
N TYR A 304 -16.18 -1.74 16.49
CA TYR A 304 -14.77 -1.89 16.90
C TYR A 304 -14.41 -3.35 17.20
N LYS A 305 -15.30 -4.30 16.92
CA LYS A 305 -15.03 -5.72 17.14
C LYS A 305 -13.87 -6.16 16.27
N MET A 306 -12.96 -6.95 16.85
CA MET A 306 -11.96 -7.64 16.04
C MET A 306 -12.66 -8.69 15.16
N GLY A 307 -12.57 -8.52 13.85
CA GLY A 307 -13.09 -9.48 12.88
C GLY A 307 -12.47 -10.86 13.06
N GLU A 308 -13.18 -11.90 12.62
CA GLU A 308 -12.71 -13.30 12.71
C GLU A 308 -11.38 -13.47 11.95
N ASP A 309 -11.30 -12.95 10.72
CA ASP A 309 -10.08 -12.93 9.91
C ASP A 309 -8.88 -12.29 10.65
N LEU A 310 -9.09 -11.16 11.32
CA LEU A 310 -8.04 -10.51 12.11
C LEU A 310 -7.59 -11.39 13.28
N CYS A 311 -8.52 -12.08 13.93
CA CYS A 311 -8.22 -12.98 15.03
C CYS A 311 -7.40 -14.18 14.58
N GLU A 312 -7.79 -14.81 13.48
CA GLU A 312 -7.07 -15.95 12.89
C GLU A 312 -5.65 -15.55 12.46
N ASN A 313 -5.50 -14.37 11.83
CA ASN A 313 -4.18 -13.84 11.43
C ASN A 313 -3.27 -13.61 12.65
N ILE A 314 -3.81 -13.02 13.73
CA ILE A 314 -3.08 -12.82 14.99
C ILE A 314 -2.65 -14.17 15.59
N GLU A 315 -3.56 -15.14 15.66
CA GLU A 315 -3.29 -16.46 16.23
C GLU A 315 -2.21 -17.19 15.45
N GLY A 316 -2.37 -17.32 14.13
CA GLY A 316 -1.41 -17.99 13.25
C GLY A 316 -0.02 -17.34 13.30
N ALA A 317 0.04 -16.01 13.29
CA ALA A 317 1.29 -15.28 13.37
C ALA A 317 2.00 -15.49 14.72
N ILE A 318 1.28 -15.38 15.84
CA ILE A 318 1.85 -15.54 17.19
C ILE A 318 2.28 -17.00 17.44
N VAL A 319 1.48 -17.98 17.03
CA VAL A 319 1.84 -19.42 17.12
C VAL A 319 3.14 -19.69 16.36
N SER A 320 3.22 -19.24 15.11
CA SER A 320 4.42 -19.40 14.27
C SER A 320 5.64 -18.73 14.90
N LEU A 321 5.46 -17.51 15.42
CA LEU A 321 6.54 -16.74 16.04
C LEU A 321 7.04 -17.44 17.32
N ILE A 322 6.16 -17.86 18.22
CA ILE A 322 6.50 -18.60 19.45
C ILE A 322 7.29 -19.86 19.11
N LEU A 323 6.83 -20.64 18.13
CA LEU A 323 7.49 -21.89 17.74
C LEU A 323 8.92 -21.71 17.22
N ALA A 324 9.27 -20.50 16.80
CA ALA A 324 10.60 -20.14 16.34
C ALA A 324 11.50 -19.51 17.44
N LEU A 325 11.00 -19.31 18.67
CA LEU A 325 11.76 -18.76 19.80
C LEU A 325 12.66 -19.81 20.47
N PRO A 326 13.63 -19.43 21.32
CA PRO A 326 14.35 -20.37 22.17
C PRO A 326 13.42 -21.10 23.14
N SER A 327 13.74 -22.36 23.49
CA SER A 327 12.85 -23.25 24.25
C SER A 327 12.45 -22.73 25.63
N ASN A 328 13.31 -21.97 26.30
CA ASN A 328 13.01 -21.39 27.62
C ASN A 328 12.04 -20.21 27.47
N ASP A 329 12.24 -19.34 26.47
CA ASP A 329 11.31 -18.24 26.20
C ASP A 329 9.93 -18.76 25.78
N GLN A 330 9.87 -19.85 25.01
CA GLN A 330 8.61 -20.54 24.71
C GLN A 330 7.91 -20.99 26.00
N ALA A 331 8.66 -21.62 26.92
CA ALA A 331 8.12 -22.12 28.17
C ALA A 331 7.55 -20.99 29.04
N ASP A 332 8.27 -19.87 29.15
CA ASP A 332 7.83 -18.70 29.91
C ASP A 332 6.52 -18.12 29.35
N ILE A 333 6.47 -17.90 28.03
CA ILE A 333 5.29 -17.33 27.35
C ILE A 333 4.08 -18.26 27.48
N LEU A 334 4.26 -19.56 27.27
CA LEU A 334 3.18 -20.55 27.38
C LEU A 334 2.70 -20.71 28.83
N ALA A 335 3.61 -20.65 29.80
CA ALA A 335 3.25 -20.68 31.22
C ALA A 335 2.38 -19.48 31.61
N ASP A 336 2.69 -18.28 31.10
CA ASP A 336 1.89 -17.10 31.35
C ASP A 336 0.56 -17.11 30.60
N TRP A 337 0.51 -17.69 29.40
CA TRP A 337 -0.76 -17.94 28.68
C TRP A 337 -1.70 -18.86 29.46
N MET A 338 -1.19 -19.96 30.05
CA MET A 338 -2.01 -20.90 30.82
C MET A 338 -2.59 -20.32 32.12
N LYS A 339 -1.96 -19.29 32.70
CA LYS A 339 -2.44 -18.65 33.94
C LYS A 339 -3.58 -17.67 33.71
N ALA A 340 -3.85 -17.26 32.46
CA ALA A 340 -4.87 -16.25 32.18
C ALA A 340 -6.29 -16.78 32.49
N GLU A 341 -7.01 -16.09 33.37
CA GLU A 341 -8.26 -16.58 33.98
C GLU A 341 -9.49 -16.54 33.05
N GLN A 342 -9.49 -15.77 31.95
CA GLN A 342 -10.63 -15.66 31.02
C GLN A 342 -10.20 -15.45 29.56
N VAL A 343 -10.99 -16.04 28.64
CA VAL A 343 -10.92 -16.07 27.16
C VAL A 343 -9.51 -16.39 26.61
N ARG A 344 -9.34 -17.63 26.12
CA ARG A 344 -8.08 -18.14 25.53
C ARG A 344 -7.81 -17.58 24.13
N PHE A 345 -7.93 -16.27 23.98
CA PHE A 345 -7.47 -15.57 22.79
C PHE A 345 -6.11 -14.91 23.07
N PRO A 346 -5.14 -14.98 22.14
CA PRO A 346 -5.09 -15.94 21.04
C PRO A 346 -5.04 -17.39 21.55
N ASP A 347 -5.60 -18.33 20.78
CA ASP A 347 -5.43 -19.75 21.04
C ASP A 347 -3.99 -20.18 20.72
N LEU A 348 -3.23 -20.55 21.76
CA LEU A 348 -1.85 -21.01 21.64
C LEU A 348 -1.71 -22.53 21.83
N SER A 349 -2.82 -23.28 21.73
CA SER A 349 -2.84 -24.72 21.96
C SER A 349 -1.90 -25.47 21.02
N GLU A 350 -1.85 -25.11 19.73
CA GLU A 350 -0.91 -25.71 18.77
C GLU A 350 0.55 -25.48 19.20
N ALA A 351 0.90 -24.23 19.56
CA ALA A 351 2.25 -23.90 20.01
C ALA A 351 2.63 -24.69 21.27
N PHE A 352 1.68 -24.84 22.20
CA PHE A 352 1.84 -25.62 23.42
C PHE A 352 2.07 -27.11 23.15
N GLU A 353 1.27 -27.72 22.27
CA GLU A 353 1.38 -29.13 21.90
C GLU A 353 2.76 -29.44 21.28
N VAL A 354 3.20 -28.60 20.34
CA VAL A 354 4.49 -28.75 19.68
C VAL A 354 5.64 -28.54 20.68
N TRP A 355 5.55 -27.55 21.57
CA TRP A 355 6.55 -27.34 22.63
C TRP A 355 6.66 -28.55 23.57
N CYS A 356 5.52 -29.13 23.99
CA CYS A 356 5.49 -30.35 24.81
C CYS A 356 6.20 -31.52 24.11
N TYR A 357 5.88 -31.74 22.83
CA TYR A 357 6.51 -32.77 22.02
C TYR A 357 8.02 -32.55 21.88
N ARG A 358 8.45 -31.32 21.56
CA ARG A 358 9.87 -30.95 21.41
C ARG A 358 10.65 -31.14 22.70
N THR A 359 10.09 -30.69 23.83
CA THR A 359 10.72 -30.82 25.16
C THR A 359 10.89 -32.29 25.57
N LYS A 360 9.84 -33.10 25.39
CA LYS A 360 9.90 -34.55 25.67
C LYS A 360 10.94 -35.25 24.78
N SER A 361 10.99 -34.90 23.50
CA SER A 361 11.93 -35.48 22.54
C SER A 361 13.37 -35.04 22.81
N ALA A 362 13.61 -33.77 23.16
CA ALA A 362 14.93 -33.26 23.54
C ALA A 362 15.48 -33.97 24.78
N LYS A 363 14.64 -34.17 25.81
CA LYS A 363 15.02 -34.94 27.01
C LYS A 363 15.45 -36.36 26.67
N ARG A 364 14.74 -37.05 25.78
CA ARG A 364 15.10 -38.40 25.33
C ARG A 364 16.48 -38.43 24.66
N ARG A 365 16.73 -37.49 23.73
CA ARG A 365 18.02 -37.40 23.01
C ARG A 365 19.19 -37.11 23.96
N LEU A 366 18.97 -36.30 25.00
CA LEU A 366 19.98 -36.03 26.03
C LEU A 366 20.31 -37.29 26.85
N LEU A 367 19.31 -38.07 27.24
CA LEU A 367 19.52 -39.32 27.98
C LEU A 367 20.26 -40.37 27.12
N GLU A 368 19.82 -40.57 25.87
CA GLU A 368 20.48 -41.48 24.92
C GLU A 368 21.92 -41.06 24.60
N GLY A 369 22.19 -39.75 24.50
CA GLY A 369 23.53 -39.21 24.32
C GLY A 369 24.42 -39.43 25.54
N SER A 370 23.88 -39.27 26.75
CA SER A 370 24.59 -39.50 28.01
C SER A 370 24.98 -40.98 28.17
N ASP A 371 24.10 -41.91 27.81
CA ASP A 371 24.38 -43.35 27.88
C ASP A 371 25.50 -43.76 26.91
N ARG A 372 25.56 -43.14 25.71
CA ARG A 372 26.64 -43.37 24.73
C ARG A 372 27.99 -42.81 25.21
N VAL A 373 28.01 -41.65 25.86
CA VAL A 373 29.24 -41.06 26.42
C VAL A 373 29.72 -41.85 27.65
N GLY A 374 28.81 -42.36 28.48
CA GLY A 374 29.11 -43.24 29.61
C GLY A 374 29.70 -44.59 29.16
N GLN A 375 29.17 -45.18 28.08
CA GLN A 375 29.71 -46.42 27.51
C GLN A 375 31.06 -46.21 26.81
N GLY A 376 31.27 -45.10 26.10
CA GLY A 376 32.55 -44.77 25.46
C GLY A 376 33.70 -44.47 26.44
N SER A 377 33.39 -43.95 27.64
CA SER A 377 34.38 -43.76 28.72
C SER A 377 34.74 -45.09 29.41
N ALA A 378 33.79 -46.02 29.51
CA ALA A 378 34.02 -47.35 30.09
C ALA A 378 34.85 -48.29 29.19
N THR A 379 34.97 -48.01 27.89
CA THR A 379 35.73 -48.87 26.95
C THR A 379 37.22 -48.49 26.83
N LEU A 380 37.65 -47.33 27.33
CA LEU A 380 39.05 -46.86 27.24
C LEU A 380 39.94 -47.24 28.44
N SER A 381 39.42 -47.94 29.45
CA SER A 381 40.16 -48.29 30.67
C SER A 381 40.53 -49.78 30.79
N LEU A 382 40.42 -50.58 29.72
CA LEU A 382 40.63 -52.04 29.80
C LEU A 382 41.79 -52.62 28.96
N ASP A 383 42.60 -51.82 28.27
CA ASP A 383 43.70 -52.32 27.42
C ASP A 383 45.10 -51.77 27.81
N LEU A 384 45.46 -51.84 29.09
CA LEU A 384 46.86 -51.67 29.54
C LEU A 384 47.23 -52.71 30.60
N SER A 385 47.23 -53.99 30.22
CA SER A 385 48.03 -55.01 30.89
C SER A 385 48.25 -56.21 29.97
N HIS A 386 49.33 -56.20 29.19
CA HIS A 386 50.21 -57.35 28.98
C HIS A 386 51.53 -56.93 28.31
#